data_AF-A0A6G3XVT7-F1
#
_entry.id   AF-A0A6G3XVT7-F1
#
_cell.length_a   1.000
_cell.length_b   1.000
_cell.length_c   1.000
_cell.angle_alpha   90.00
_cell.angle_beta   90.00
_cell.angle_gamma   90.00
#
_symmetry.space_group_name_H-M   'P 1'
#
loop_
_entity.id
_entity.type
_entity.pdbx_description
1 polymer ?
#
loop_
_entity_poly.entity_id
_entity_poly.type
_entity_poly.pdbx_seq_one_letter_code
_entity_poly.pdbx_strand_id
1 'polypeptide(L)'
;SPGGNPRADLVTASAVLSATSRITVATGCVSIWDRPPGRLAATYHALPERQRNRLLVGLGVSHAEIAGQYHEPYQALRSYLDALDAADPPLPSTARIIGAHGPQMT
;
A
#
# COMPACT_ATOMS: atom_id res chain seq x y z
N SER A 1 20.95 -8.61 -0.21
CA SER A 1 19.92 -8.05 0.69
C SER A 1 18.56 -8.35 0.12
N PRO A 2 17.56 -8.74 0.92
CA PRO A 2 16.18 -8.76 0.44
C PRO A 2 15.86 -7.35 -0.09
N GLY A 3 15.19 -7.27 -1.24
CA GLY A 3 14.87 -5.99 -1.88
C GLY A 3 14.12 -5.09 -0.91
N GLY A 4 14.51 -3.82 -0.82
CA GLY A 4 13.86 -2.86 0.07
C GLY A 4 12.35 -2.78 -0.20
N ASN A 5 11.58 -2.43 0.83
CA ASN A 5 10.14 -2.23 0.68
C ASN A 5 9.87 -1.14 -0.38
N PRO A 6 8.92 -1.36 -1.32
CA PRO A 6 8.47 -0.28 -2.19
C PRO A 6 7.95 0.87 -1.33
N ARG A 7 8.33 2.10 -1.69
CA ARG A 7 7.94 3.31 -0.97
C ARG A 7 6.45 3.61 -1.18
N ALA A 8 5.82 4.18 -0.15
CA ALA A 8 4.43 4.66 -0.22
C ALA A 8 4.22 5.88 -1.15
N ASP A 9 5.27 6.34 -1.85
CA ASP A 9 5.19 7.43 -2.85
C ASP A 9 4.75 6.99 -4.24
N LEU A 10 4.65 5.67 -4.48
CA LEU A 10 4.18 5.06 -5.73
C LEU A 10 4.96 5.48 -6.99
N VAL A 11 6.11 6.14 -6.86
CA VAL A 11 6.87 6.69 -7.99
C VAL A 11 7.36 5.57 -8.92
N THR A 12 7.93 4.51 -8.35
CA THR A 12 8.39 3.35 -9.13
C THR A 12 7.23 2.65 -9.84
N ALA A 13 6.08 2.49 -9.18
CA ALA A 13 4.90 1.87 -9.79
C ALA A 13 4.37 2.71 -10.95
N SER A 14 4.31 4.04 -10.78
CA SER A 14 3.94 5.00 -11.83
C SER A 14 4.88 4.93 -13.04
N ALA A 15 6.18 4.79 -12.82
CA ALA A 15 7.16 4.64 -13.91
C ALA A 15 6.91 3.36 -14.74
N VAL A 16 6.67 2.22 -14.08
CA VAL A 16 6.34 0.95 -14.77
C VAL A 16 5.01 1.04 -15.52
N LEU A 17 4.00 1.67 -14.90
CA LEU A 17 2.69 1.91 -15.55
C LEU A 17 2.77 2.86 -16.74
N SER A 18 3.72 3.80 -16.72
CA SER A 18 3.98 4.72 -17.83
C SER A 18 4.68 4.01 -18.99
N ALA A 19 5.59 3.08 -18.69
CA ALA A 19 6.31 2.29 -19.67
C ALA A 19 5.47 1.16 -20.30
N THR A 20 4.24 0.92 -19.82
CA THR A 20 3.40 -0.21 -20.26
C THR A 20 1.95 0.22 -20.54
N SER A 21 1.25 -0.52 -21.40
CA SER A 21 -0.12 -0.18 -21.81
C SER A 21 -1.20 -1.14 -21.30
N ARG A 22 -0.85 -2.38 -20.92
CA ARG A 22 -1.85 -3.44 -20.63
C ARG A 22 -1.72 -4.12 -19.27
N ILE A 23 -0.52 -4.23 -18.70
CA ILE A 23 -0.31 -5.03 -17.48
C ILE A 23 -0.83 -4.33 -16.23
N THR A 24 -1.31 -5.09 -15.24
CA THR A 24 -1.53 -4.59 -13.88
C THR A 24 -0.19 -4.55 -13.14
N VAL A 25 0.05 -3.51 -12.35
CA VAL A 25 1.24 -3.36 -11.49
C VAL A 25 0.78 -3.36 -10.05
N ALA A 26 1.48 -4.11 -9.19
CA ALA A 26 1.22 -4.13 -7.76
C ALA A 26 2.48 -3.78 -6.96
N THR A 27 2.32 -3.03 -5.87
CA THR A 27 3.41 -2.85 -4.89
C THR A 27 3.49 -4.08 -3.98
N GLY A 28 4.66 -4.69 -3.83
CA GLY A 28 4.86 -5.84 -2.92
C GLY A 28 5.89 -5.56 -1.83
N CYS A 29 5.54 -5.17 -0.62
CA CYS A 29 4.32 -4.44 -0.25
C CYS A 29 4.74 -3.11 0.41
N VAL A 30 3.89 -2.09 0.31
CA VAL A 30 4.06 -0.85 1.07
C VAL A 30 3.78 -1.18 2.55
N SER A 31 4.73 -0.84 3.43
CA SER A 31 4.54 -1.02 4.86
C SER A 31 3.56 0.04 5.40
N ILE A 32 2.59 -0.38 6.23
CA ILE A 32 1.62 0.55 6.85
C ILE A 32 2.29 1.57 7.79
N TRP A 33 3.54 1.32 8.18
CA TRP A 33 4.33 2.18 9.06
C TRP A 33 5.05 3.31 8.31
N ASP A 34 5.19 3.22 6.97
CA ASP A 34 5.98 4.15 6.16
C ASP A 34 5.29 5.52 6.00
N ARG A 35 3.95 5.52 5.87
CA ARG A 35 3.19 6.72 5.54
C ARG A 35 1.76 6.68 6.09
N PRO A 36 1.23 7.80 6.60
CA PRO A 36 -0.17 7.87 7.02
C PRO A 36 -1.15 7.51 5.89
N PRO A 37 -2.28 6.86 6.20
CA PRO A 37 -3.23 6.35 5.20
C PRO A 37 -3.78 7.45 4.29
N GLY A 38 -4.14 8.62 4.82
CA GLY A 38 -4.62 9.75 4.01
C GLY A 38 -3.58 10.26 3.00
N ARG A 39 -2.28 10.20 3.33
CA ARG A 39 -1.22 10.58 2.38
C ARG A 39 -1.05 9.54 1.27
N LEU A 40 -1.20 8.25 1.58
CA LEU A 40 -1.18 7.19 0.58
C LEU A 40 -2.40 7.30 -0.35
N ALA A 41 -3.59 7.56 0.20
CA ALA A 41 -4.80 7.84 -0.59
C ALA A 41 -4.61 9.03 -1.53
N ALA A 42 -4.11 10.16 -1.02
CA ALA A 42 -3.80 11.33 -1.85
C ALA A 42 -2.79 11.02 -2.96
N THR A 43 -1.76 10.22 -2.66
CA THR A 43 -0.74 9.81 -3.65
C THR A 43 -1.37 8.93 -4.75
N TYR A 44 -2.22 7.98 -4.37
CA TYR A 44 -2.96 7.16 -5.33
C TYR A 44 -3.82 8.02 -6.25
N HIS A 45 -4.58 8.98 -5.70
CA HIS A 45 -5.49 9.84 -6.47
C HIS A 45 -4.78 10.90 -7.32
N ALA A 46 -3.54 11.25 -6.99
CA ALA A 46 -2.70 12.11 -7.83
C ALA A 46 -2.25 11.41 -9.14
N LEU A 47 -2.34 10.08 -9.22
CA LEU A 47 -2.01 9.35 -10.45
C LEU A 47 -3.12 9.51 -11.50
N PRO A 48 -2.77 9.55 -12.80
CA PRO A 48 -3.76 9.53 -13.88
C PRO A 48 -4.71 8.35 -13.76
N GLU A 49 -5.98 8.53 -14.11
CA GLU A 49 -7.01 7.47 -14.03
C GLU A 49 -6.59 6.18 -14.75
N ARG A 50 -5.99 6.30 -15.95
CA ARG A 50 -5.47 5.15 -16.71
C ARG A 50 -4.44 4.33 -15.92
N GLN A 51 -3.64 4.97 -15.07
CA GLN A 51 -2.69 4.29 -14.20
C GLN A 51 -3.40 3.70 -12.97
N ARG A 52 -4.30 4.47 -12.34
CA ARG A 52 -5.09 4.00 -11.18
C ARG A 52 -5.88 2.72 -11.49
N ASN A 53 -6.45 2.62 -12.68
CA ASN A 53 -7.21 1.44 -13.14
C ASN A 53 -6.35 0.18 -13.31
N ARG A 54 -5.02 0.31 -13.29
CA ARG A 54 -4.04 -0.77 -13.48
C ARG A 54 -3.09 -0.90 -12.28
N LEU A 55 -3.34 -0.17 -11.19
CA LEU A 55 -2.51 -0.19 -10.00
C LEU A 55 -3.25 -0.91 -8.87
N LEU A 56 -2.59 -1.89 -8.28
CA LEU A 56 -2.95 -2.45 -6.98
C LEU A 56 -1.94 -2.01 -5.92
N VAL A 57 -2.41 -1.35 -4.87
CA VAL A 57 -1.57 -1.00 -3.73
C VAL A 57 -1.53 -2.21 -2.79
N GLY A 58 -0.45 -2.98 -2.86
CA GLY A 58 -0.20 -4.04 -1.89
C GLY A 58 0.35 -3.48 -0.59
N LEU A 59 -0.30 -3.84 0.52
CA LEU A 59 -0.04 -3.39 1.88
C LEU A 59 0.46 -4.54 2.73
N GLY A 60 1.30 -4.25 3.72
CA GLY A 60 1.74 -5.23 4.71
C GLY A 60 2.30 -4.61 5.98
N VAL A 61 2.54 -5.46 6.96
CA VAL A 61 3.04 -5.10 8.30
C VAL A 61 4.55 -5.35 8.45
N SER A 62 5.31 -5.38 7.35
CA SER A 62 6.71 -5.78 7.32
C SER A 62 7.67 -4.84 8.08
N HIS A 63 8.79 -5.41 8.56
CA HIS A 63 9.93 -4.78 9.28
C HIS A 63 9.54 -3.87 10.45
N ALA A 64 8.88 -4.45 11.45
CA ALA A 64 8.57 -3.75 12.68
C ALA A 64 9.71 -3.73 13.71
N GLU A 65 10.85 -4.39 13.49
CA GLU A 65 12.02 -4.26 14.38
C GLU A 65 12.52 -2.81 14.52
N ILE A 66 12.09 -1.91 13.62
CA ILE A 66 12.36 -0.46 13.66
C ILE A 66 11.19 0.33 14.27
N ALA A 67 9.99 -0.23 14.31
CA ALA A 67 8.82 0.39 14.91
C ALA A 67 8.49 -0.32 16.23
N GLY A 68 8.83 0.29 17.37
CA GLY A 68 8.51 -0.22 18.72
C GLY A 68 7.02 -0.42 19.03
N GLN A 69 6.16 -0.46 18.02
CA GLN A 69 4.71 -0.61 18.02
C GLN A 69 4.25 -2.02 17.58
N TYR A 70 5.15 -3.01 17.50
CA TYR A 70 4.83 -4.38 17.06
C TYR A 70 4.07 -5.21 18.10
N HIS A 71 3.12 -4.61 18.81
CA HIS A 71 2.30 -5.36 19.76
C HIS A 71 1.04 -5.95 19.12
N GLU A 72 0.51 -5.37 18.03
CA GLU A 72 -0.75 -5.83 17.41
C GLU A 72 -0.81 -5.56 15.89
N PRO A 73 -0.03 -6.29 15.06
CA PRO A 73 0.04 -6.05 13.61
C PRO A 73 -1.32 -6.14 12.93
N TYR A 74 -2.18 -7.07 13.38
CA TYR A 74 -3.55 -7.18 12.90
C TYR A 74 -4.38 -5.93 13.16
N GLN A 75 -4.36 -5.41 14.39
CA GLN A 75 -5.16 -4.25 14.78
C GLN A 75 -4.66 -2.99 14.08
N ALA A 76 -3.34 -2.84 13.94
CA ALA A 76 -2.75 -1.74 13.21
C ALA A 76 -3.14 -1.77 11.73
N LEU A 77 -3.06 -2.93 11.08
CA LEU A 77 -3.47 -3.08 9.69
C LEU A 77 -4.97 -2.82 9.52
N ARG A 78 -5.81 -3.35 10.40
CA ARG A 78 -7.27 -3.09 10.38
C ARG A 78 -7.55 -1.59 10.49
N SER A 79 -6.95 -0.92 11.47
CA SER A 79 -7.14 0.53 11.68
C SER A 79 -6.62 1.35 10.49
N TYR A 80 -5.53 0.90 9.86
CA TYR A 80 -5.01 1.54 8.65
C TYR A 80 -5.98 1.42 7.47
N LEU A 81 -6.60 0.26 7.28
CA LEU A 81 -7.62 0.04 6.24
C LEU A 81 -8.86 0.88 6.51
N ASP A 82 -9.35 0.90 7.75
CA ASP A 82 -10.49 1.75 8.16
C ASP A 82 -10.20 3.22 7.84
N ALA A 83 -8.97 3.68 8.09
CA ALA A 83 -8.56 5.05 7.79
C ALA A 83 -8.37 5.33 6.29
N LEU A 84 -8.01 4.32 5.47
CA LEU A 84 -8.01 4.47 4.01
C LEU A 84 -9.44 4.54 3.45
N ASP A 85 -10.39 3.86 4.08
CA ASP A 85 -11.82 3.91 3.73
C ASP A 85 -12.46 5.24 4.12
N ALA A 86 -12.03 5.82 5.24
CA ALA A 86 -12.48 7.12 5.72
C ALA A 86 -11.76 8.33 5.07
N ALA A 87 -10.72 8.08 4.27
CA ALA A 87 -10.03 9.16 3.55
C ALA A 87 -10.96 9.79 2.49
N ASP A 88 -10.69 11.06 2.17
CA ASP A 88 -11.44 11.79 1.15
C ASP A 88 -10.48 12.35 0.07
N PRO A 89 -10.50 11.82 -1.17
CA PRO A 89 -11.27 10.66 -1.62
C PRO A 89 -10.68 9.32 -1.08
N PRO A 90 -11.53 8.29 -0.87
CA PRO A 90 -11.07 7.02 -0.31
C PRO A 90 -10.22 6.27 -1.33
N LEU A 91 -9.20 5.53 -0.87
CA LEU A 91 -8.45 4.63 -1.75
C LEU A 91 -9.33 3.39 -1.98
N PRO A 92 -9.83 3.02 -3.15
CA PRO A 92 -10.84 1.95 -3.23
C PRO A 92 -10.36 0.59 -2.69
N SER A 93 -11.20 -0.16 -1.97
CA SER A 93 -10.85 -1.52 -1.50
C SER A 93 -10.52 -2.48 -2.66
N THR A 94 -11.10 -2.24 -3.83
CA THR A 94 -10.81 -2.93 -5.09
C THR A 94 -9.43 -2.61 -5.68
N ALA A 95 -8.76 -1.57 -5.19
CA ALA A 95 -7.42 -1.15 -5.61
C ALA A 95 -6.34 -1.54 -4.58
N ARG A 96 -6.66 -2.40 -3.60
CA ARG A 96 -5.76 -2.82 -2.52
C ARG A 96 -5.60 -4.33 -2.52
N ILE A 97 -4.42 -4.79 -2.10
CA ILE A 97 -4.16 -6.20 -1.74
C ILE A 97 -3.36 -6.26 -0.44
N ILE A 98 -3.44 -7.36 0.30
CA ILE A 98 -2.73 -7.53 1.58
C ILE A 98 -1.74 -8.68 1.48
N GLY A 99 -0.48 -8.42 1.82
CA GLY A 99 0.54 -9.44 2.00
C GLY A 99 0.33 -10.16 3.33
N ALA A 100 0.03 -11.46 3.25
CA ALA A 100 -0.34 -12.28 4.40
C ALA A 100 0.49 -13.55 4.49
N HIS A 101 1.40 -13.63 5.48
CA HIS A 101 2.31 -14.77 5.64
C HIS A 101 1.82 -15.82 6.65
N GLY A 102 0.66 -15.62 7.28
CA GLY A 102 0.04 -16.54 8.22
C GLY A 102 -1.31 -16.05 8.75
N PRO A 103 -2.02 -16.83 9.57
CA PRO A 103 -3.25 -16.40 10.23
C PRO A 103 -3.02 -15.10 11.00
N GLN A 104 -3.93 -14.13 10.87
CA GLN A 104 -3.87 -12.82 11.56
C GLN A 104 -2.60 -11.97 11.32
N MET A 105 -1.73 -12.33 10.35
CA MET A 105 -0.45 -11.65 10.02
C MET A 105 0.68 -11.79 11.08
N THR A 106 0.74 -12.93 11.78
CA THR A 106 1.71 -13.37 12.83
C THR A 106 2.19 -12.31 13.82
#